data_AF-A0A7X2TS87-F1
#
_entry.id   AF-A0A7X2TS87-F1
#
_cell.length_a   1.000
_cell.length_b   1.000
_cell.length_c   1.000
_cell.angle_alpha   90.00
_cell.angle_beta   90.00
_cell.angle_gamma   90.00
#
_symmetry.space_group_name_H-M   'P 1'
#
loop_
_entity.id
_entity.type
_entity.pdbx_description
1 polymer ?
#
loop_
_entity_poly.entity_id
_entity_poly.type
_entity_poly.pdbx_seq_one_letter_code
_entity_poly.pdbx_strand_id
1 'polypeptide(L)'
;MSAGSIRAGFHSPLPPSHSGVADYSATLLDALRQFGDVVTGAHSAAGVHLYHLGNNPLHLDIYRRAIRTPGVVVLHDAVLHHFFLGTLREQEYIEEFVYNYGEWSRGLAAQYWKGRARSGASRSYFERPMLRRVGESARAVIVHNAAAAEMVRAHAPRARIIEIPHLFAPPPPIDAVEVLRLRASLGLSPRTFLFGVFGFLREPKRMAAVLRVFAKVHSQMPDTRLLIEGECVSASLARLLDSIPHGSGVIRVGYSPERQFWQLASATGACINLRYPAAGETSGIAIRMMGIGKLVLLHEGKETESFPETACLRIAPGLAEETMLAESMLWVTASPRLADEIGERAKAHIRAEHAVERAAGMYWKVLCDCAD
;
A
#
# COMPACT_ATOMS: atom_id res chain seq x y z
N MET A 1 21.76 -23.38 26.15
CA MET A 1 22.67 -22.29 25.74
C MET A 1 21.80 -21.05 25.59
N SER A 2 21.93 -20.08 26.50
CA SER A 2 21.08 -18.89 26.51
C SER A 2 21.31 -18.10 25.24
N ALA A 3 20.29 -17.93 24.40
CA ALA A 3 20.31 -16.93 23.34
C ALA A 3 20.62 -15.59 24.00
N GLY A 4 21.85 -15.08 23.81
CA GLY A 4 22.18 -13.71 24.22
C GLY A 4 21.15 -12.80 23.57
N SER A 5 20.58 -11.85 24.32
CA SER A 5 19.49 -11.02 23.79
C SER A 5 19.99 -10.28 22.56
N ILE A 6 19.52 -10.69 21.38
CA ILE A 6 19.89 -10.07 20.11
C ILE A 6 19.46 -8.60 20.17
N ARG A 7 20.41 -7.70 19.91
CA ARG A 7 20.12 -6.29 19.68
C ARG A 7 19.90 -6.07 18.19
N ALA A 8 18.70 -5.61 17.82
CA ALA A 8 18.33 -5.32 16.44
C ALA A 8 18.31 -3.81 16.18
N GLY A 9 18.95 -3.37 15.10
CA GLY A 9 18.88 -1.97 14.65
C GLY A 9 17.69 -1.77 13.71
N PHE A 10 16.82 -0.81 14.02
CA PHE A 10 15.61 -0.52 13.27
C PHE A 10 15.76 0.76 12.44
N HIS A 11 15.63 0.64 11.12
CA HIS A 11 15.83 1.74 10.17
C HIS A 11 14.60 1.91 9.28
N SER A 12 13.78 2.91 9.57
CA SER A 12 12.59 3.26 8.80
C SER A 12 12.32 4.76 8.92
N PRO A 13 11.62 5.41 7.97
CA PRO A 13 10.89 6.62 8.29
C PRO A 13 9.95 6.34 9.48
N LEU A 14 9.84 7.31 10.39
CA LEU A 14 8.95 7.27 11.53
C LEU A 14 8.14 8.58 11.59
N PRO A 15 6.99 8.62 12.28
CA PRO A 15 6.29 9.86 12.56
C PRO A 15 7.25 10.90 13.17
N PRO A 16 7.15 12.19 12.80
CA PRO A 16 6.04 12.84 12.09
C PRO A 16 6.10 12.79 10.55
N SER A 17 6.94 11.93 9.95
CA SER A 17 6.98 11.79 8.48
C SER A 17 5.63 11.33 7.92
N HIS A 18 5.03 12.11 7.01
CA HIS A 18 3.74 11.78 6.38
C HIS A 18 3.89 10.69 5.31
N SER A 19 3.93 9.43 5.73
CA SER A 19 3.96 8.27 4.80
C SER A 19 3.31 7.04 5.45
N GLY A 20 2.68 6.19 4.65
CA GLY A 20 2.10 4.94 5.15
C GLY A 20 3.13 3.99 5.78
N VAL A 21 4.39 4.06 5.34
CA VAL A 21 5.49 3.27 5.92
C VAL A 21 5.83 3.77 7.32
N ALA A 22 5.75 5.08 7.60
CA ALA A 22 6.05 5.62 8.91
C ALA A 22 5.07 5.10 9.98
N ASP A 23 3.77 5.13 9.70
CA ASP A 23 2.74 4.63 10.61
C ASP A 23 2.86 3.11 10.83
N TYR A 24 3.11 2.35 9.74
CA TYR A 24 3.40 0.92 9.80
C TYR A 24 4.60 0.63 10.70
N SER A 25 5.70 1.35 10.48
CA SER A 25 6.96 1.11 11.16
C SER A 25 6.92 1.50 12.63
N ALA A 26 6.17 2.55 13.01
CA ALA A 26 5.94 2.87 14.41
C ALA A 26 5.21 1.72 15.12
N THR A 27 4.13 1.22 14.53
CA THR A 27 3.37 0.08 15.06
C THR A 27 4.25 -1.17 15.21
N LEU A 28 5.01 -1.51 14.18
CA LEU A 28 5.90 -2.67 14.21
C LEU A 28 7.03 -2.50 15.23
N LEU A 29 7.62 -1.31 15.34
CA LEU A 29 8.71 -1.02 16.29
C LEU A 29 8.25 -1.25 17.73
N ASP A 30 7.08 -0.75 18.09
CA ASP A 30 6.53 -0.92 19.44
C ASP A 30 6.23 -2.39 19.75
N ALA A 31 5.73 -3.14 18.77
CA ALA A 31 5.51 -4.58 18.91
C ALA A 31 6.82 -5.37 19.02
N LEU A 32 7.83 -5.07 18.21
CA LEU A 32 9.11 -5.79 18.24
C LEU A 32 9.87 -5.59 19.55
N ARG A 33 9.72 -4.43 20.22
CA ARG A 33 10.31 -4.18 21.55
C ARG A 33 9.79 -5.10 22.64
N GLN A 34 8.66 -5.77 22.41
CA GLN A 34 8.15 -6.81 23.32
C GLN A 34 8.93 -8.12 23.20
N PHE A 35 9.64 -8.35 22.09
CA PHE A 35 10.41 -9.56 21.85
C PHE A 35 11.90 -9.44 22.19
N GLY A 36 12.46 -8.22 22.18
CA GLY A 36 13.86 -8.00 22.54
C GLY A 36 14.34 -6.55 22.38
N ASP A 37 15.66 -6.35 22.44
CA ASP A 37 16.29 -5.02 22.40
C ASP A 37 16.32 -4.47 20.97
N VAL A 38 15.40 -3.56 20.66
CA VAL A 38 15.27 -2.91 19.34
C VAL A 38 15.58 -1.42 19.45
N VAL A 39 16.67 -1.01 18.80
CA VAL A 39 17.21 0.35 18.86
C VAL A 39 17.08 1.06 17.52
N THR A 40 16.62 2.31 17.55
CA THR A 40 16.54 3.19 16.37
C THR A 40 17.84 3.99 16.22
N GLY A 41 18.22 4.31 14.99
CA GLY A 41 19.27 5.30 14.70
C GLY A 41 20.55 4.77 14.05
N ALA A 42 21.37 5.72 13.61
CA ALA A 42 22.47 5.54 12.66
C ALA A 42 23.74 4.83 13.19
N HIS A 43 23.86 4.62 14.51
CA HIS A 43 25.10 4.14 15.15
C HIS A 43 24.85 2.96 16.11
N SER A 44 23.82 2.16 15.86
CA SER A 44 23.54 1.00 16.71
C SER A 44 24.61 -0.08 16.54
N ALA A 45 25.28 -0.45 17.63
CA ALA A 45 26.08 -1.67 17.76
C ALA A 45 25.15 -2.91 17.82
N ALA A 46 24.30 -3.05 16.80
CA ALA A 46 23.32 -4.12 16.68
C ALA A 46 23.95 -5.33 15.97
N GLY A 47 23.55 -6.54 16.37
CA GLY A 47 24.00 -7.78 15.72
C GLY A 47 23.31 -8.01 14.37
N VAL A 48 22.14 -7.42 14.17
CA VAL A 48 21.36 -7.47 12.94
C VAL A 48 20.62 -6.15 12.71
N HIS A 49 20.38 -5.79 11.46
CA HIS A 49 19.66 -4.56 11.10
C HIS A 49 18.42 -4.89 10.27
N LEU A 50 17.32 -4.19 10.55
CA LEU A 50 16.07 -4.20 9.79
C LEU A 50 15.93 -2.89 9.03
N TYR A 51 15.83 -2.95 7.71
CA TYR A 51 15.75 -1.80 6.81
C TYR A 51 14.41 -1.77 6.09
N HIS A 52 13.58 -0.76 6.35
CA HIS A 52 12.34 -0.56 5.61
C HIS A 52 12.56 0.32 4.38
N LEU A 53 12.26 -0.22 3.21
CA LEU A 53 12.37 0.46 1.93
C LEU A 53 10.99 0.58 1.29
N GLY A 54 10.70 1.76 0.76
CA GLY A 54 9.50 2.08 0.00
C GLY A 54 9.84 3.00 -1.17
N ASN A 55 8.85 3.27 -2.02
CA ASN A 55 9.08 3.96 -3.28
C ASN A 55 9.06 5.50 -3.16
N ASN A 56 9.84 6.08 -2.23
CA ASN A 56 9.91 7.53 -2.02
C ASN A 56 11.26 8.00 -1.40
N PRO A 57 11.60 9.31 -1.49
CA PRO A 57 12.90 9.82 -1.07
C PRO A 57 13.28 9.64 0.41
N LEU A 58 12.31 9.44 1.31
CA LEU A 58 12.59 9.24 2.74
C LEU A 58 13.46 8.01 3.02
N HIS A 59 13.54 7.10 2.06
CA HIS A 59 14.29 5.85 2.18
C HIS A 59 15.74 5.94 1.69
N LEU A 60 16.23 7.09 1.18
CA LEU A 60 17.55 7.17 0.54
C LEU A 60 18.70 6.78 1.48
N ASP A 61 18.73 7.34 2.69
CA ASP A 61 19.80 7.04 3.65
C ASP A 61 19.69 5.63 4.21
N ILE A 62 18.46 5.11 4.33
CA ILE A 62 18.17 3.73 4.74
C ILE A 62 18.68 2.75 3.67
N TYR A 63 18.39 3.02 2.40
CA TYR A 63 18.88 2.24 1.27
C TYR A 63 20.42 2.21 1.24
N ARG A 64 21.07 3.38 1.30
CA ARG A 64 22.54 3.49 1.32
C ARG A 64 23.17 2.73 2.49
N ARG A 65 22.47 2.66 3.62
CA ARG A 65 22.91 1.88 4.78
C ARG A 65 22.71 0.38 4.56
N ALA A 66 21.57 -0.05 4.04
CA ALA A 66 21.31 -1.45 3.73
C ALA A 66 22.36 -2.05 2.79
N ILE A 67 22.83 -1.27 1.81
CA ILE A 67 23.91 -1.70 0.90
C ILE A 67 25.28 -1.77 1.60
N ARG A 68 25.61 -0.80 2.48
CA ARG A 68 26.90 -0.76 3.18
C ARG A 68 27.01 -1.77 4.31
N THR A 69 25.91 -2.05 5.00
CA THR A 69 25.86 -2.94 6.16
C THR A 69 24.70 -3.92 5.97
N PRO A 70 24.94 -5.06 5.29
CA PRO A 70 23.95 -6.08 5.01
C PRO A 70 23.14 -6.51 6.23
N GLY A 71 21.81 -6.50 6.08
CA GLY A 71 20.84 -6.92 7.09
C GLY A 71 19.57 -7.44 6.44
N VAL A 72 18.49 -7.45 7.20
CA VAL A 72 17.14 -7.81 6.72
C VAL A 72 16.51 -6.57 6.09
N VAL A 73 16.02 -6.70 4.86
CA VAL A 73 15.34 -5.62 4.14
C VAL A 73 13.85 -5.93 4.03
N VAL A 74 13.00 -4.94 4.27
CA VAL A 74 11.55 -5.00 4.06
C VAL A 74 11.21 -4.14 2.86
N LEU A 75 10.60 -4.73 1.84
CA LEU A 75 10.08 -4.02 0.67
C LEU A 75 8.59 -3.76 0.87
N HIS A 76 8.23 -2.49 1.09
CA HIS A 76 6.84 -2.03 1.11
C HIS A 76 6.25 -1.90 -0.30
N ASP A 77 7.11 -1.54 -1.25
CA ASP A 77 6.87 -1.57 -2.68
C ASP A 77 8.04 -2.33 -3.34
N ALA A 78 7.76 -3.25 -4.24
CA ALA A 78 8.79 -4.02 -4.95
C ALA A 78 9.32 -3.30 -6.20
N VAL A 79 8.69 -2.20 -6.65
CA VAL A 79 9.24 -1.38 -7.73
C VAL A 79 9.99 -0.17 -7.15
N LEU A 80 11.32 -0.27 -7.08
CA LEU A 80 12.23 0.80 -6.63
C LEU A 80 12.63 1.77 -7.74
N HIS A 81 12.12 1.59 -8.96
CA HIS A 81 12.42 2.44 -10.10
C HIS A 81 12.14 3.93 -9.81
N HIS A 82 10.95 4.25 -9.29
CA HIS A 82 10.58 5.64 -9.02
C HIS A 82 11.38 6.23 -7.84
N PHE A 83 11.78 5.40 -6.89
CA PHE A 83 12.69 5.76 -5.81
C PHE A 83 14.03 6.21 -6.38
N PHE A 84 14.64 5.45 -7.29
CA PHE A 84 15.89 5.85 -7.92
C PHE A 84 15.75 7.10 -8.78
N LEU A 85 14.67 7.21 -9.57
CA LEU A 85 14.38 8.41 -10.36
C LEU A 85 14.21 9.67 -9.50
N GLY A 86 13.69 9.52 -8.29
CA GLY A 86 13.44 10.63 -7.36
C GLY A 86 14.59 10.98 -6.42
N THR A 87 15.66 10.17 -6.37
CA THR A 87 16.73 10.31 -5.36
C THR A 87 18.15 10.33 -5.91
N LEU A 88 18.40 9.71 -7.05
CA LEU A 88 19.72 9.68 -7.67
C LEU A 88 19.87 10.81 -8.68
N ARG A 89 21.12 11.13 -9.05
CA ARG A 89 21.41 11.94 -10.24
C ARG A 89 21.43 11.05 -11.48
N GLU A 90 21.38 11.67 -12.66
CA GLU A 90 21.28 10.97 -13.95
C GLU A 90 22.31 9.86 -14.11
N GLN A 91 23.59 10.16 -13.89
CA GLN A 91 24.65 9.17 -14.05
C GLN A 91 24.50 8.01 -13.07
N GLU A 92 24.19 8.29 -11.80
CA GLU A 92 24.02 7.28 -10.75
C GLU A 92 22.83 6.37 -11.05
N TYR A 93 21.72 6.96 -11.52
CA TYR A 93 20.55 6.22 -11.97
C TYR A 93 20.87 5.32 -13.17
N ILE A 94 21.61 5.83 -14.16
CA ILE A 94 21.99 5.05 -15.33
C ILE A 94 22.86 3.85 -14.92
N GLU A 95 23.85 4.05 -14.06
CA GLU A 95 24.68 2.94 -13.57
C GLU A 95 23.86 1.92 -12.75
N GLU A 96 22.91 2.38 -11.94
CA GLU A 96 22.01 1.47 -11.21
C GLU A 96 21.12 0.68 -12.16
N PHE A 97 20.62 1.31 -13.23
CA PHE A 97 19.83 0.63 -14.26
C PHE A 97 20.66 -0.41 -15.01
N VAL A 98 21.90 -0.06 -15.38
CA VAL A 98 22.87 -0.97 -15.99
C VAL A 98 23.21 -2.13 -15.06
N TYR A 99 23.34 -1.91 -13.76
CA TYR A 99 23.56 -2.99 -12.79
C TYR A 99 22.42 -4.03 -12.82
N ASN A 100 21.18 -3.56 -12.96
CA ASN A 100 20.00 -4.41 -12.98
C ASN A 100 19.80 -5.13 -14.32
N TYR A 101 20.07 -4.46 -15.46
CA TYR A 101 19.65 -4.95 -16.78
C TYR A 101 20.80 -5.13 -17.80
N GLY A 102 22.04 -4.79 -17.44
CA GLY A 102 23.23 -4.92 -18.27
C GLY A 102 23.56 -3.67 -19.10
N GLU A 103 24.81 -3.60 -19.59
CA GLU A 103 25.37 -2.44 -20.28
C GLU A 103 24.60 -2.03 -21.54
N TRP A 104 24.06 -3.01 -22.27
CA TRP A 104 23.23 -2.79 -23.47
C TRP A 104 21.97 -1.96 -23.19
N SER A 105 21.54 -1.86 -21.92
CA SER A 105 20.36 -1.11 -21.50
C SER A 105 20.64 0.37 -21.19
N ARG A 106 21.89 0.85 -21.27
CA ARG A 106 22.29 2.23 -20.93
C ARG A 106 21.51 3.30 -21.71
N GLY A 107 21.31 3.08 -23.02
CA GLY A 107 20.52 3.99 -23.85
C GLY A 107 19.05 4.05 -23.42
N LEU A 108 18.47 2.91 -23.02
CA LEU A 108 17.11 2.82 -22.49
C LEU A 108 17.00 3.52 -21.13
N ALA A 109 18.01 3.37 -20.26
CA ALA A 109 18.08 4.10 -18.99
C ALA A 109 18.01 5.61 -19.22
N ALA A 110 18.83 6.15 -20.13
CA ALA A 110 18.80 7.58 -20.47
C ALA A 110 17.42 8.04 -20.99
N GLN A 111 16.69 7.20 -21.73
CA GLN A 111 15.33 7.50 -22.18
C GLN A 111 14.34 7.55 -21.01
N TYR A 112 14.39 6.58 -20.09
CA TYR A 112 13.57 6.60 -18.87
C TYR A 112 13.86 7.82 -18.00
N TRP A 113 15.14 8.18 -17.85
CA TRP A 113 15.53 9.37 -17.11
C TRP A 113 14.93 10.64 -17.72
N LYS A 114 15.06 10.84 -19.04
CA LYS A 114 14.47 11.98 -19.75
C LYS A 114 12.94 12.00 -19.66
N GLY A 115 12.29 10.83 -19.66
CA GLY A 115 10.84 10.66 -19.61
C GLY A 115 10.21 10.62 -18.21
N ARG A 116 11.02 10.73 -17.14
CA ARG A 116 10.63 10.41 -15.76
C ARG A 116 9.40 11.15 -15.21
N ALA A 117 9.03 12.29 -15.79
CA ALA A 117 7.80 13.01 -15.46
C ALA A 117 6.52 12.16 -15.65
N ARG A 118 6.57 11.12 -16.49
CA ARG A 118 5.45 10.19 -16.75
C ARG A 118 5.55 8.88 -15.97
N SER A 119 6.57 8.72 -15.12
CA SER A 119 6.90 7.46 -14.46
C SER A 119 5.75 6.92 -13.61
N GLY A 120 4.99 7.78 -12.91
CA GLY A 120 3.87 7.39 -12.06
C GLY A 120 2.66 6.81 -12.80
N ALA A 121 2.53 7.05 -14.11
CA ALA A 121 1.41 6.59 -14.93
C ALA A 121 1.80 5.51 -15.96
N SER A 122 3.08 5.40 -16.29
CA SER A 122 3.54 4.58 -17.40
C SER A 122 3.95 3.18 -16.94
N ARG A 123 3.24 2.17 -17.48
CA ARG A 123 3.46 0.75 -17.18
C ARG A 123 4.91 0.28 -17.35
N SER A 124 5.63 0.81 -18.33
CA SER A 124 7.02 0.41 -18.60
C SER A 124 7.97 0.70 -17.43
N TYR A 125 7.66 1.71 -16.60
CA TYR A 125 8.43 1.97 -15.37
C TYR A 125 8.16 0.93 -14.28
N PHE A 126 6.90 0.48 -14.15
CA PHE A 126 6.50 -0.56 -13.18
C PHE A 126 7.05 -1.94 -13.56
N GLU A 127 7.26 -2.20 -14.84
CA GLU A 127 7.91 -3.41 -15.36
C GLU A 127 9.44 -3.42 -15.22
N ARG A 128 10.02 -2.41 -14.54
CA ARG A 128 11.46 -2.32 -14.25
C ARG A 128 11.72 -2.12 -12.74
N PRO A 129 11.49 -3.14 -11.89
CA PRO A 129 11.58 -3.01 -10.43
C PRO A 129 12.92 -2.54 -9.85
N MET A 130 14.04 -2.82 -10.53
CA MET A 130 15.40 -2.47 -10.10
C MET A 130 15.79 -3.01 -8.71
N LEU A 131 15.51 -4.29 -8.45
CA LEU A 131 15.69 -4.92 -7.13
C LEU A 131 17.04 -5.62 -6.92
N ARG A 132 17.86 -5.78 -7.96
CA ARG A 132 19.02 -6.68 -7.95
C ARG A 132 20.00 -6.35 -6.82
N ARG A 133 20.40 -5.10 -6.67
CA ARG A 133 21.39 -4.69 -5.65
C ARG A 133 20.91 -4.95 -4.23
N VAL A 134 19.63 -4.69 -3.95
CA VAL A 134 19.03 -4.95 -2.64
C VAL A 134 18.94 -6.45 -2.40
N GLY A 135 18.44 -7.21 -3.37
CA GLY A 135 18.28 -8.66 -3.24
C GLY A 135 19.61 -9.42 -3.10
N GLU A 136 20.69 -8.96 -3.75
CA GLU A 136 22.02 -9.57 -3.64
C GLU A 136 22.77 -9.18 -2.37
N SER A 137 22.47 -8.02 -1.76
CA SER A 137 23.14 -7.53 -0.56
C SER A 137 22.45 -7.91 0.75
N ALA A 138 21.12 -8.07 0.74
CA ALA A 138 20.36 -8.36 1.95
C ALA A 138 20.63 -9.79 2.47
N ARG A 139 20.68 -9.96 3.79
CA ARG A 139 20.69 -11.29 4.45
C ARG A 139 19.36 -12.01 4.25
N ALA A 140 18.28 -11.24 4.19
CA ALA A 140 16.93 -11.68 3.88
C ALA A 140 16.10 -10.52 3.33
N VAL A 141 15.17 -10.80 2.43
CA VAL A 141 14.20 -9.85 1.89
C VAL A 141 12.81 -10.24 2.34
N ILE A 142 12.20 -9.39 3.15
CA ILE A 142 10.81 -9.48 3.58
C ILE A 142 9.93 -8.74 2.58
N VAL A 143 8.88 -9.41 2.13
CA VAL A 143 7.84 -8.87 1.25
C VAL A 143 6.47 -9.13 1.85
N HIS A 144 5.43 -8.43 1.36
CA HIS A 144 4.09 -8.51 1.91
C HIS A 144 3.09 -9.33 1.08
N ASN A 145 3.49 -9.78 -0.11
CA ASN A 145 2.67 -10.57 -1.01
C ASN A 145 3.55 -11.36 -2.00
N ALA A 146 2.91 -12.32 -2.68
CA ALA A 146 3.57 -13.19 -3.64
C ALA A 146 4.10 -12.45 -4.88
N ALA A 147 3.43 -11.39 -5.33
CA ALA A 147 3.89 -10.61 -6.49
C ALA A 147 5.28 -9.99 -6.24
N ALA A 148 5.47 -9.36 -5.08
CA ALA A 148 6.77 -8.84 -4.65
C ALA A 148 7.80 -9.96 -4.51
N ALA A 149 7.43 -11.11 -3.96
CA ALA A 149 8.31 -12.27 -3.86
C ALA A 149 8.82 -12.71 -5.25
N GLU A 150 7.95 -12.76 -6.24
CA GLU A 150 8.32 -13.09 -7.62
C GLU A 150 9.22 -12.02 -8.26
N MET A 151 8.92 -10.74 -8.05
CA MET A 151 9.76 -9.65 -8.55
C MET A 151 11.18 -9.72 -7.97
N VAL A 152 11.31 -9.99 -6.66
CA VAL A 152 12.61 -10.20 -6.00
C VAL A 152 13.30 -11.42 -6.57
N ARG A 153 12.63 -12.56 -6.68
CA ARG A 153 13.20 -13.81 -7.21
C ARG A 153 13.70 -13.65 -8.64
N ALA A 154 13.00 -12.88 -9.47
CA ALA A 154 13.40 -12.60 -10.85
C ALA A 154 14.66 -11.74 -10.94
N HIS A 155 14.88 -10.79 -10.03
CA HIS A 155 16.05 -9.90 -10.05
C HIS A 155 17.23 -10.42 -9.23
N ALA A 156 16.98 -11.22 -8.19
CA ALA A 156 17.98 -11.80 -7.30
C ALA A 156 17.61 -13.25 -6.95
N PRO A 157 17.89 -14.23 -7.84
CA PRO A 157 17.46 -15.63 -7.67
C PRO A 157 18.00 -16.31 -6.40
N ARG A 158 19.09 -15.79 -5.83
CA ARG A 158 19.73 -16.32 -4.61
C ARG A 158 19.25 -15.63 -3.32
N ALA A 159 18.37 -14.64 -3.41
CA ALA A 159 17.86 -13.94 -2.24
C ALA A 159 17.04 -14.88 -1.35
N ARG A 160 17.27 -14.83 -0.03
CA ARG A 160 16.38 -15.46 0.96
C ARG A 160 15.13 -14.60 1.10
N ILE A 161 14.02 -15.05 0.53
CA ILE A 161 12.75 -14.30 0.51
C ILE A 161 11.83 -14.86 1.60
N ILE A 162 11.29 -13.98 2.45
CA ILE A 162 10.26 -14.31 3.44
C ILE A 162 9.03 -13.45 3.19
N GLU A 163 7.87 -14.08 3.06
CA GLU A 163 6.61 -13.36 3.00
C GLU A 163 6.04 -13.18 4.41
N ILE A 164 5.80 -11.92 4.80
CA ILE A 164 5.14 -11.58 6.06
C ILE A 164 3.94 -10.67 5.73
N PRO A 165 2.70 -11.05 6.10
CA PRO A 165 1.53 -10.23 5.85
C PRO A 165 1.68 -8.80 6.36
N HIS A 166 1.18 -7.82 5.61
CA HIS A 166 1.15 -6.43 6.06
C HIS A 166 0.25 -6.30 7.30
N LEU A 167 0.81 -5.84 8.42
CA LEU A 167 0.09 -5.76 9.69
C LEU A 167 -1.17 -4.87 9.65
N PHE A 168 -2.10 -5.16 10.54
CA PHE A 168 -3.28 -4.37 10.87
C PHE A 168 -3.31 -4.06 12.36
N ALA A 169 -3.21 -2.78 12.71
CA ALA A 169 -3.53 -2.29 14.04
C ALA A 169 -5.02 -1.92 14.11
N PRO A 170 -5.82 -2.59 14.96
CA PRO A 170 -7.22 -2.23 15.14
C PRO A 170 -7.35 -0.79 15.66
N PRO A 171 -8.23 0.03 15.06
CA PRO A 171 -8.45 1.38 15.57
C PRO A 171 -9.24 1.36 16.88
N PRO A 172 -9.21 2.47 17.63
CA PRO A 172 -10.21 2.73 18.66
C PRO A 172 -11.64 2.59 18.07
N PRO A 173 -12.59 2.00 18.81
CA PRO A 173 -13.97 1.86 18.34
C PRO A 173 -14.58 3.22 17.95
N ILE A 174 -15.24 3.26 16.79
CA ILE A 174 -16.07 4.39 16.37
C ILE A 174 -17.52 4.05 16.68
N ASP A 175 -18.20 4.94 17.42
CA ASP A 175 -19.58 4.74 17.83
C ASP A 175 -20.57 4.86 16.66
N ALA A 176 -21.62 4.05 16.66
CA ALA A 176 -22.61 4.04 15.58
C ALA A 176 -23.37 5.38 15.46
N VAL A 177 -23.63 6.07 16.57
CA VAL A 177 -24.25 7.40 16.58
C VAL A 177 -23.30 8.45 16.01
N GLU A 178 -22.00 8.34 16.30
CA GLU A 178 -20.96 9.18 15.70
C GLU A 178 -20.93 9.03 14.17
N VAL A 179 -20.98 7.79 13.67
CA VAL A 179 -21.07 7.51 12.22
C VAL A 179 -22.34 8.08 11.60
N LEU A 180 -23.51 7.91 12.24
CA LEU A 180 -24.78 8.44 11.74
C LEU A 180 -24.78 9.97 11.67
N ARG A 181 -24.23 10.65 12.68
CA ARG A 181 -24.08 12.11 12.68
C ARG A 181 -23.16 12.60 11.58
N LEU A 182 -22.02 11.91 11.37
CA LEU A 182 -21.13 12.24 10.26
C LEU A 182 -21.85 12.09 8.92
N ARG A 183 -22.55 10.98 8.70
CA ARG A 183 -23.34 10.77 7.48
C ARG A 183 -24.36 11.88 7.26
N ALA A 184 -25.08 12.30 8.30
CA ALA A 184 -26.01 13.42 8.22
C ALA A 184 -25.31 14.75 7.86
N SER A 185 -24.14 15.04 8.45
CA SER A 185 -23.36 16.25 8.13
C SER A 185 -22.83 16.27 6.69
N LEU A 186 -22.67 15.10 6.08
CA LEU A 186 -22.31 14.94 4.66
C LEU A 186 -23.54 14.97 3.72
N GLY A 187 -24.73 15.24 4.26
CA GLY A 187 -25.99 15.26 3.50
C GLY A 187 -26.46 13.87 3.06
N LEU A 188 -26.04 12.82 3.75
CA LEU A 188 -26.38 11.43 3.42
C LEU A 188 -27.60 10.97 4.20
N SER A 189 -28.56 10.36 3.50
CA SER A 189 -29.66 9.67 4.17
C SER A 189 -29.20 8.29 4.70
N PRO A 190 -29.96 7.66 5.61
CA PRO A 190 -29.70 6.28 6.03
C PRO A 190 -29.69 5.27 4.88
N ARG A 191 -30.41 5.55 3.78
CA ARG A 191 -30.49 4.67 2.60
C ARG A 191 -29.34 4.86 1.61
N THR A 192 -28.62 5.97 1.70
CA THR A 192 -27.60 6.32 0.72
C THR A 192 -26.41 5.35 0.79
N PHE A 193 -26.10 4.66 -0.30
CA PHE A 193 -24.92 3.81 -0.36
C PHE A 193 -23.67 4.68 -0.61
N LEU A 194 -22.71 4.65 0.32
CA LEU A 194 -21.50 5.47 0.24
C LEU A 194 -20.30 4.61 -0.15
N PHE A 195 -19.79 4.81 -1.36
CA PHE A 195 -18.48 4.30 -1.77
C PHE A 195 -17.38 5.22 -1.24
N GLY A 196 -16.22 4.65 -0.91
CA GLY A 196 -15.05 5.43 -0.46
C GLY A 196 -13.78 5.11 -1.25
N VAL A 197 -12.98 6.13 -1.52
CA VAL A 197 -11.58 6.02 -1.94
C VAL A 197 -10.75 6.80 -0.93
N PHE A 198 -9.71 6.17 -0.37
CA PHE A 198 -8.98 6.71 0.79
C PHE A 198 -7.48 6.80 0.58
N GLY A 199 -6.82 7.72 1.29
CA GLY A 199 -5.38 7.95 1.31
C GLY A 199 -4.81 8.64 0.07
N PHE A 200 -3.49 8.89 0.04
CA PHE A 200 -2.82 9.65 -1.04
C PHE A 200 -3.25 9.26 -2.45
N LEU A 201 -3.80 10.22 -3.18
CA LEU A 201 -4.34 10.03 -4.51
C LEU A 201 -3.18 10.11 -5.51
N ARG A 202 -2.90 8.97 -6.15
CA ARG A 202 -1.84 8.80 -7.16
C ARG A 202 -2.42 8.20 -8.44
N GLU A 203 -1.72 8.34 -9.56
CA GLU A 203 -2.17 7.83 -10.87
C GLU A 203 -2.54 6.33 -10.84
N PRO A 204 -1.79 5.45 -10.14
CA PRO A 204 -2.16 4.05 -10.05
C PRO A 204 -3.51 3.80 -9.38
N LYS A 205 -4.09 4.74 -8.61
CA LYS A 205 -5.41 4.57 -7.97
C LYS A 205 -6.60 4.62 -8.94
N ARG A 206 -6.35 4.77 -10.25
CA ARG A 206 -7.38 4.69 -11.30
C ARG A 206 -8.54 5.66 -11.12
N MET A 207 -8.30 6.82 -10.51
CA MET A 207 -9.35 7.81 -10.22
C MET A 207 -10.18 8.19 -11.45
N ALA A 208 -9.56 8.28 -12.63
CA ALA A 208 -10.30 8.56 -13.86
C ALA A 208 -11.32 7.47 -14.22
N ALA A 209 -10.96 6.19 -14.06
CA ALA A 209 -11.88 5.07 -14.29
C ALA A 209 -12.97 5.04 -13.22
N VAL A 210 -12.59 5.20 -11.94
CA VAL A 210 -13.53 5.25 -10.81
C VAL A 210 -14.58 6.35 -11.00
N LEU A 211 -14.17 7.56 -11.39
CA LEU A 211 -15.10 8.67 -11.61
C LEU A 211 -16.04 8.43 -12.80
N ARG A 212 -15.53 7.89 -13.92
CA ARG A 212 -16.36 7.56 -15.09
C ARG A 212 -17.40 6.49 -14.75
N VAL A 213 -16.99 5.44 -14.04
CA VAL A 213 -17.89 4.36 -13.64
C VAL A 213 -18.90 4.86 -12.61
N PHE A 214 -18.45 5.58 -11.59
CA PHE A 214 -19.34 6.14 -10.58
C PHE A 214 -20.40 7.05 -11.20
N ALA A 215 -20.06 7.90 -12.18
CA ALA A 215 -21.05 8.72 -12.87
C ALA A 215 -22.16 7.89 -13.55
N LYS A 216 -21.80 6.75 -14.16
CA LYS A 216 -22.78 5.80 -14.77
C LYS A 216 -23.63 5.07 -13.74
N VAL A 217 -23.05 4.72 -12.59
CA VAL A 217 -23.76 4.07 -11.49
C VAL A 217 -24.70 5.07 -10.82
N HIS A 218 -24.24 6.28 -10.58
CA HIS A 218 -25.00 7.33 -9.92
C HIS A 218 -26.21 7.79 -10.72
N SER A 219 -26.12 7.83 -12.07
CA SER A 219 -27.27 8.12 -12.91
C SER A 219 -28.35 7.05 -12.89
N GLN A 220 -27.98 5.78 -12.67
CA GLN A 220 -28.91 4.65 -12.55
C GLN A 220 -29.45 4.49 -11.13
N MET A 221 -28.62 4.80 -10.13
CA MET A 221 -28.92 4.67 -8.70
C MET A 221 -28.59 5.99 -7.98
N PRO A 222 -29.49 7.00 -8.01
CA PRO A 222 -29.24 8.34 -7.45
C PRO A 222 -28.98 8.38 -5.94
N ASP A 223 -29.39 7.33 -5.22
CA ASP A 223 -29.11 7.14 -3.79
C ASP A 223 -27.69 6.59 -3.52
N THR A 224 -26.74 6.87 -4.40
CA THR A 224 -25.31 6.55 -4.23
C THR A 224 -24.47 7.82 -4.07
N ARG A 225 -23.38 7.73 -3.31
CA ARG A 225 -22.37 8.78 -3.18
C ARG A 225 -20.96 8.20 -3.23
N LEU A 226 -20.00 8.99 -3.67
CA LEU A 226 -18.58 8.65 -3.69
C LEU A 226 -17.80 9.63 -2.83
N LEU A 227 -17.27 9.15 -1.71
CA LEU A 227 -16.31 9.87 -0.88
C LEU A 227 -14.89 9.65 -1.44
N ILE A 228 -14.18 10.74 -1.67
CA ILE A 228 -12.75 10.75 -2.02
C ILE A 228 -12.03 11.47 -0.89
N GLU A 229 -11.27 10.72 -0.09
CA GLU A 229 -10.45 11.21 1.01
C GLU A 229 -8.96 11.12 0.63
N GLY A 230 -8.21 12.19 0.91
CA GLY A 230 -6.76 12.25 0.78
C GLY A 230 -6.27 13.29 -0.23
N GLU A 231 -4.95 13.51 -0.21
CA GLU A 231 -4.29 14.54 -1.02
C GLU A 231 -3.88 14.04 -2.40
N CYS A 232 -4.01 14.91 -3.41
CA CYS A 232 -3.46 14.68 -4.74
C CYS A 232 -1.95 14.89 -4.76
N VAL A 233 -1.21 13.89 -5.26
CA VAL A 233 0.25 14.03 -5.40
C VAL A 233 0.67 14.67 -6.72
N SER A 234 -0.26 14.85 -7.68
CA SER A 234 0.05 15.42 -8.99
C SER A 234 -0.98 16.47 -9.45
N ALA A 235 -0.49 17.47 -10.19
CA ALA A 235 -1.33 18.54 -10.75
C ALA A 235 -2.37 18.02 -11.74
N SER A 236 -2.05 16.94 -12.48
CA SER A 236 -3.00 16.31 -13.41
C SER A 236 -4.18 15.68 -12.66
N LEU A 237 -3.91 15.04 -11.52
CA LEU A 237 -4.97 14.47 -10.70
C LEU A 237 -5.78 15.56 -9.99
N ALA A 238 -5.13 16.62 -9.50
CA ALA A 238 -5.82 17.79 -8.96
C ALA A 238 -6.81 18.38 -9.99
N ARG A 239 -6.36 18.64 -11.22
CA ARG A 239 -7.23 19.10 -12.32
C ARG A 239 -8.40 18.16 -12.61
N LEU A 240 -8.16 16.85 -12.60
CA LEU A 240 -9.22 15.85 -12.78
C LEU A 240 -10.29 16.00 -11.69
N LEU A 241 -9.89 16.10 -10.41
CA LEU A 241 -10.83 16.24 -9.31
C LEU A 241 -11.54 17.61 -9.29
N ASP A 242 -10.87 18.67 -9.71
CA ASP A 242 -11.43 20.02 -9.77
C ASP A 242 -12.43 20.17 -10.94
N SER A 243 -12.32 19.33 -11.97
CA SER A 243 -13.27 19.26 -13.09
C SER A 243 -14.57 18.51 -12.79
N ILE A 244 -14.72 17.95 -11.57
CA ILE A 244 -15.92 17.19 -11.19
C ILE A 244 -17.13 18.15 -11.08
N PRO A 245 -18.23 17.90 -11.82
CA PRO A 245 -19.40 18.77 -11.78
C PRO A 245 -20.07 18.81 -10.41
N HIS A 246 -20.67 19.95 -10.06
CA HIS A 246 -21.58 20.06 -8.93
C HIS A 246 -22.77 19.09 -9.10
N GLY A 247 -23.25 18.51 -8.00
CA GLY A 247 -24.36 17.56 -8.05
C GLY A 247 -23.99 16.16 -8.58
N SER A 248 -22.72 15.89 -8.87
CA SER A 248 -22.23 14.58 -9.33
C SER A 248 -22.30 13.44 -8.31
N GLY A 249 -22.75 13.71 -7.08
CA GLY A 249 -22.75 12.73 -5.98
C GLY A 249 -21.36 12.46 -5.39
N VAL A 250 -20.34 13.21 -5.78
CA VAL A 250 -18.96 13.10 -5.25
C VAL A 250 -18.75 14.06 -4.08
N ILE A 251 -18.18 13.53 -3.00
CA ILE A 251 -17.78 14.27 -1.80
C ILE A 251 -16.26 14.20 -1.70
N ARG A 252 -15.60 15.36 -1.65
CA ARG A 252 -14.14 15.46 -1.52
C ARG A 252 -13.79 15.90 -0.10
N VAL A 253 -12.91 15.14 0.53
CA VAL A 253 -12.29 15.49 1.81
C VAL A 253 -10.77 15.46 1.58
N GLY A 254 -10.06 16.49 2.05
CA GLY A 254 -8.61 16.52 1.97
C GLY A 254 -7.97 15.49 2.91
N TYR A 255 -6.72 15.75 3.31
CA TYR A 255 -6.09 14.97 4.37
C TYR A 255 -6.93 14.99 5.64
N SER A 256 -7.24 13.80 6.17
CA SER A 256 -7.94 13.63 7.43
C SER A 256 -6.98 13.12 8.52
N PRO A 257 -6.95 13.72 9.72
CA PRO A 257 -6.30 13.12 10.89
C PRO A 257 -6.88 11.73 11.17
N GLU A 258 -6.11 10.89 11.86
CA GLU A 258 -6.43 9.46 12.02
C GLU A 258 -7.87 9.20 12.52
N ARG A 259 -8.34 9.93 13.54
CA ARG A 259 -9.71 9.75 14.04
C ARG A 259 -10.75 10.04 12.95
N GLN A 260 -10.58 11.13 12.20
CA GLN A 260 -11.50 11.50 11.12
C GLN A 260 -11.46 10.48 9.97
N PHE A 261 -10.27 9.97 9.63
CA PHE A 261 -10.14 8.84 8.70
C PHE A 261 -11.01 7.66 9.15
N TRP A 262 -10.95 7.25 10.41
CA TRP A 262 -11.72 6.11 10.90
C TRP A 262 -13.23 6.36 10.95
N GLN A 263 -13.66 7.60 11.25
CA GLN A 263 -15.07 7.98 11.16
C GLN A 263 -15.57 7.88 9.70
N LEU A 264 -14.82 8.43 8.74
CA LEU A 264 -15.15 8.38 7.32
C LEU A 264 -15.14 6.94 6.79
N ALA A 265 -14.11 6.15 7.13
CA ALA A 265 -14.02 4.74 6.79
C ALA A 265 -15.23 3.95 7.30
N SER A 266 -15.61 4.17 8.57
CA SER A 266 -16.77 3.52 9.20
C SER A 266 -18.10 3.93 8.56
N ALA A 267 -18.19 5.14 8.00
CA ALA A 267 -19.39 5.64 7.31
C ALA A 267 -19.61 5.04 5.91
N THR A 268 -18.60 4.44 5.29
CA THR A 268 -18.70 3.85 3.94
C THR A 268 -19.33 2.46 3.97
N GLY A 269 -20.02 2.10 2.88
CA GLY A 269 -20.52 0.74 2.64
C GLY A 269 -19.49 -0.14 1.92
N ALA A 270 -18.70 0.44 1.02
CA ALA A 270 -17.62 -0.26 0.33
C ALA A 270 -16.46 0.68 0.00
N CYS A 271 -15.23 0.15 0.02
CA CYS A 271 -14.02 0.84 -0.40
C CYS A 271 -13.66 0.44 -1.83
N ILE A 272 -13.43 1.42 -2.70
CA ILE A 272 -12.83 1.22 -4.01
C ILE A 272 -11.33 1.46 -3.86
N ASN A 273 -10.54 0.39 -3.92
CA ASN A 273 -9.09 0.44 -3.78
C ASN A 273 -8.41 -0.22 -5.00
N LEU A 274 -8.77 0.28 -6.18
CA LEU A 274 -8.17 -0.15 -7.43
C LEU A 274 -6.73 0.35 -7.51
N ARG A 275 -5.85 -0.54 -7.97
CA ARG A 275 -4.49 -0.17 -8.33
C ARG A 275 -4.00 -0.77 -9.64
N TYR A 276 -3.65 0.08 -10.61
CA TYR A 276 -3.00 -0.37 -11.84
C TYR A 276 -2.21 0.77 -12.52
N PRO A 277 -0.95 0.53 -12.95
CA PRO A 277 -0.15 -0.68 -12.72
C PRO A 277 0.20 -0.89 -11.24
N ALA A 278 0.44 -2.14 -10.84
CA ALA A 278 0.89 -2.49 -9.50
C ALA A 278 2.42 -2.43 -9.39
N ALA A 279 2.90 -2.13 -8.19
CA ALA A 279 4.32 -2.05 -7.83
C ALA A 279 4.74 -3.22 -6.90
N GLY A 280 3.96 -4.31 -6.87
CA GLY A 280 4.15 -5.41 -5.92
C GLY A 280 3.86 -5.01 -4.46
N GLU A 281 3.16 -3.90 -4.22
CA GLU A 281 2.86 -3.44 -2.86
C GLU A 281 1.64 -4.15 -2.27
N THR A 282 1.55 -4.15 -0.94
CA THR A 282 0.28 -4.43 -0.24
C THR A 282 -0.32 -3.12 0.23
N SER A 283 -1.57 -2.87 -0.13
CA SER A 283 -2.23 -1.62 0.22
C SER A 283 -2.63 -1.58 1.70
N GLY A 284 -1.97 -0.74 2.49
CA GLY A 284 -2.36 -0.51 3.88
C GLY A 284 -3.82 -0.02 4.04
N ILE A 285 -4.36 0.70 3.05
CA ILE A 285 -5.79 1.08 3.03
C ILE A 285 -6.68 -0.16 2.88
N ALA A 286 -6.36 -1.10 2.00
CA ALA A 286 -7.13 -2.35 1.88
C ALA A 286 -7.17 -3.09 3.22
N ILE A 287 -5.99 -3.29 3.82
CA ILE A 287 -5.86 -3.98 5.12
C ILE A 287 -6.68 -3.29 6.21
N ARG A 288 -6.62 -1.95 6.29
CA ARG A 288 -7.39 -1.17 7.26
C ARG A 288 -8.90 -1.30 7.05
N MET A 289 -9.37 -1.16 5.80
CA MET A 289 -10.79 -1.22 5.46
C MET A 289 -11.36 -2.63 5.68
N MET A 290 -10.66 -3.67 5.22
CA MET A 290 -11.02 -5.07 5.48
C MET A 290 -11.01 -5.36 6.98
N GLY A 291 -10.02 -4.85 7.73
CA GLY A 291 -9.90 -5.07 9.17
C GLY A 291 -11.02 -4.47 10.02
N ILE A 292 -11.70 -3.42 9.53
CA ILE A 292 -12.90 -2.87 10.17
C ILE A 292 -14.21 -3.45 9.58
N GLY A 293 -14.12 -4.45 8.71
CA GLY A 293 -15.29 -5.13 8.16
C GLY A 293 -15.94 -4.44 6.97
N LYS A 294 -15.18 -3.65 6.19
CA LYS A 294 -15.69 -3.08 4.95
C LYS A 294 -15.36 -3.99 3.78
N LEU A 295 -16.33 -4.12 2.87
CA LEU A 295 -16.08 -4.65 1.54
C LEU A 295 -15.03 -3.77 0.84
N VAL A 296 -14.03 -4.41 0.21
CA VAL A 296 -13.04 -3.72 -0.62
C VAL A 296 -13.07 -4.29 -2.04
N LEU A 297 -13.18 -3.39 -3.02
CA LEU A 297 -13.01 -3.68 -4.44
C LEU A 297 -11.54 -3.45 -4.79
N LEU A 298 -10.85 -4.51 -5.19
CA LEU A 298 -9.43 -4.53 -5.49
C LEU A 298 -9.21 -4.91 -6.95
N HIS A 299 -8.03 -4.62 -7.48
CA HIS A 299 -7.62 -5.26 -8.71
C HIS A 299 -7.32 -6.74 -8.47
N GLU A 300 -7.73 -7.58 -9.41
CA GLU A 300 -7.25 -8.95 -9.53
C GLU A 300 -5.75 -8.94 -9.86
N GLY A 301 -4.98 -9.76 -9.14
CA GLY A 301 -3.54 -9.88 -9.32
C GLY A 301 -2.89 -10.70 -8.22
N LYS A 302 -1.61 -11.00 -8.38
CA LYS A 302 -0.82 -11.75 -7.39
C LYS A 302 -0.64 -10.98 -6.07
N GLU A 303 -0.75 -9.66 -6.10
CA GLU A 303 -0.69 -8.81 -4.91
C GLU A 303 -1.86 -9.06 -3.96
N THR A 304 -2.99 -9.56 -4.47
CA THR A 304 -4.23 -9.75 -3.71
C THR A 304 -4.63 -11.22 -3.58
N GLU A 305 -3.83 -12.15 -4.08
CA GLU A 305 -4.16 -13.58 -4.14
C GLU A 305 -4.31 -14.25 -2.77
N SER A 306 -3.59 -13.73 -1.76
CA SER A 306 -3.65 -14.24 -0.39
C SER A 306 -4.98 -13.96 0.31
N PHE A 307 -5.76 -12.99 -0.18
CA PHE A 307 -7.10 -12.75 0.33
C PHE A 307 -8.07 -13.84 -0.17
N PRO A 308 -8.94 -14.39 0.70
CA PRO A 308 -9.97 -15.31 0.26
C PRO A 308 -10.88 -14.67 -0.81
N GLU A 309 -11.30 -15.43 -1.81
CA GLU A 309 -12.22 -14.94 -2.86
C GLU A 309 -13.53 -14.38 -2.29
N THR A 310 -13.96 -14.87 -1.13
CA THR A 310 -15.19 -14.45 -0.45
C THR A 310 -15.00 -13.23 0.45
N ALA A 311 -13.78 -12.70 0.59
CA ALA A 311 -13.41 -11.60 1.49
C ALA A 311 -13.22 -10.25 0.77
N CYS A 312 -13.26 -10.22 -0.56
CA CYS A 312 -13.15 -9.00 -1.36
C CYS A 312 -13.79 -9.20 -2.73
N LEU A 313 -13.97 -8.12 -3.50
CA LEU A 313 -14.31 -8.23 -4.91
C LEU A 313 -13.10 -7.85 -5.76
N ARG A 314 -12.72 -8.75 -6.68
CA ARG A 314 -11.60 -8.56 -7.59
C ARG A 314 -12.10 -8.08 -8.94
N ILE A 315 -11.55 -6.97 -9.40
CA ILE A 315 -11.85 -6.34 -10.68
C ILE A 315 -10.69 -6.66 -11.62
N ALA A 316 -10.97 -7.26 -12.77
CA ALA A 316 -9.92 -7.55 -13.74
C ALA A 316 -9.36 -6.24 -14.32
N PRO A 317 -8.03 -6.04 -14.36
CA PRO A 317 -7.46 -4.88 -15.00
C PRO A 317 -7.63 -4.94 -16.53
N GLY A 318 -7.55 -3.80 -17.20
CA GLY A 318 -7.58 -3.71 -18.66
C GLY A 318 -8.97 -3.43 -19.23
N LEU A 319 -9.35 -4.11 -20.32
CA LEU A 319 -10.55 -3.77 -21.10
C LEU A 319 -11.86 -3.97 -20.33
N ALA A 320 -11.90 -4.94 -19.41
CA ALA A 320 -13.09 -5.25 -18.62
C ALA A 320 -13.20 -4.42 -17.32
N GLU A 321 -12.17 -3.66 -16.95
CA GLU A 321 -12.05 -2.96 -15.64
C GLU A 321 -13.29 -2.12 -15.33
N GLU A 322 -13.69 -1.25 -16.25
CA GLU A 322 -14.82 -0.34 -16.01
C GLU A 322 -16.17 -1.08 -15.95
N THR A 323 -16.36 -2.10 -16.78
CA THR A 323 -17.60 -2.89 -16.83
C THR A 323 -17.76 -3.69 -15.54
N MET A 324 -16.74 -4.44 -15.13
CA MET A 324 -16.76 -5.22 -13.89
C MET A 324 -16.90 -4.34 -12.65
N LEU A 325 -16.24 -3.17 -12.63
CA LEU A 325 -16.40 -2.21 -11.55
C LEU A 325 -17.84 -1.71 -11.47
N ALA A 326 -18.44 -1.35 -12.60
CA ALA A 326 -19.83 -0.88 -12.65
C ALA A 326 -20.81 -1.94 -12.16
N GLU A 327 -20.69 -3.18 -12.66
CA GLU A 327 -21.52 -4.31 -12.27
C GLU A 327 -21.39 -4.61 -10.76
N SER A 328 -20.17 -4.62 -10.24
CA SER A 328 -19.90 -4.82 -8.82
C SER A 328 -20.54 -3.72 -7.96
N MET A 329 -20.40 -2.46 -8.37
CA MET A 329 -20.99 -1.32 -7.67
C MET A 329 -22.53 -1.37 -7.70
N LEU A 330 -23.14 -1.69 -8.83
CA LEU A 330 -24.59 -1.84 -8.96
C LEU A 330 -25.10 -2.98 -8.07
N TRP A 331 -24.43 -4.14 -8.10
CA TRP A 331 -24.80 -5.31 -7.32
C TRP A 331 -24.81 -5.04 -5.81
N VAL A 332 -23.74 -4.45 -5.27
CA VAL A 332 -23.65 -4.16 -3.82
C VAL A 332 -24.56 -3.01 -3.39
N THR A 333 -24.85 -2.08 -4.30
CA THR A 333 -25.84 -1.01 -4.04
C THR A 333 -27.25 -1.60 -3.98
N ALA A 334 -27.59 -2.55 -4.86
CA ALA A 334 -28.90 -3.20 -4.88
C ALA A 334 -29.11 -4.15 -3.68
N SER A 335 -28.02 -4.63 -3.05
CA SER A 335 -28.08 -5.49 -1.88
C SER A 335 -26.97 -5.16 -0.88
N PRO A 336 -27.11 -4.07 -0.09
CA PRO A 336 -26.06 -3.61 0.83
C PRO A 336 -25.62 -4.66 1.86
N ARG A 337 -26.53 -5.55 2.26
CA ARG A 337 -26.22 -6.68 3.15
C ARG A 337 -25.08 -7.58 2.61
N LEU A 338 -24.94 -7.70 1.30
CA LEU A 338 -23.84 -8.48 0.70
C LEU A 338 -22.48 -7.82 0.95
N ALA A 339 -22.42 -6.48 0.95
CA ALA A 339 -21.20 -5.77 1.30
C ALA A 339 -20.81 -6.01 2.76
N ASP A 340 -21.78 -6.03 3.68
CA ASP A 340 -21.56 -6.34 5.09
C ASP A 340 -21.09 -7.79 5.28
N GLU A 341 -21.72 -8.76 4.61
CA GLU A 341 -21.34 -10.18 4.70
C GLU A 341 -19.93 -10.45 4.13
N ILE A 342 -19.55 -9.82 3.02
CA ILE A 342 -18.18 -9.90 2.48
C ILE A 342 -17.21 -9.21 3.45
N GLY A 343 -17.59 -8.04 3.96
CA GLY A 343 -16.80 -7.28 4.92
C GLY A 343 -16.50 -8.06 6.21
N GLU A 344 -17.46 -8.76 6.79
CA GLU A 344 -17.24 -9.58 7.98
C GLU A 344 -16.30 -10.76 7.71
N ARG A 345 -16.37 -11.38 6.52
CA ARG A 345 -15.38 -12.40 6.11
C ARG A 345 -13.98 -11.79 5.95
N ALA A 346 -13.89 -10.58 5.38
CA ALA A 346 -12.65 -9.83 5.28
C ALA A 346 -12.04 -9.56 6.66
N LYS A 347 -12.84 -9.08 7.61
CA LYS A 347 -12.43 -8.82 8.98
C LYS A 347 -11.95 -10.06 9.71
N ALA A 348 -12.64 -11.18 9.53
CA ALA A 348 -12.23 -12.46 10.09
C ALA A 348 -10.84 -12.88 9.56
N HIS A 349 -10.62 -12.76 8.25
CA HIS A 349 -9.32 -13.05 7.64
C HIS A 349 -8.22 -12.09 8.15
N ILE A 350 -8.47 -10.78 8.17
CA ILE A 350 -7.50 -9.78 8.66
C ILE A 350 -7.13 -10.04 10.13
N ARG A 351 -8.12 -10.36 10.99
CA ARG A 351 -7.84 -10.70 12.39
C ARG A 351 -6.96 -11.94 12.54
N ALA A 352 -7.13 -12.94 11.68
CA ALA A 352 -6.36 -14.18 11.75
C ALA A 352 -4.93 -14.01 11.24
N GLU A 353 -4.75 -13.35 10.09
CA GLU A 353 -3.47 -13.36 9.37
C GLU A 353 -2.64 -12.08 9.52
N HIS A 354 -3.27 -10.95 9.84
CA HIS A 354 -2.62 -9.63 9.83
C HIS A 354 -2.46 -9.01 11.22
N ALA A 355 -2.68 -9.77 12.29
CA ALA A 355 -2.50 -9.29 13.66
C ALA A 355 -1.05 -8.80 13.91
N VAL A 356 -0.91 -7.70 14.65
CA VAL A 356 0.38 -7.04 14.91
C VAL A 356 1.36 -8.01 15.59
N GLU A 357 0.89 -8.75 16.59
CA GLU A 357 1.70 -9.66 17.39
C GLU A 357 2.21 -10.83 16.54
N ARG A 358 1.37 -11.34 15.63
CA ARG A 358 1.73 -12.39 14.68
C ARG A 358 2.81 -11.91 13.71
N ALA A 359 2.60 -10.76 13.08
CA ALA A 359 3.58 -10.17 12.16
C ALA A 359 4.90 -9.89 12.89
N ALA A 360 4.86 -9.22 14.04
CA ALA A 360 6.05 -8.91 14.84
C ALA A 360 6.83 -10.18 15.25
N GLY A 361 6.13 -11.25 15.64
CA GLY A 361 6.77 -12.54 15.94
C GLY A 361 7.48 -13.15 14.71
N MET A 362 6.89 -13.05 13.52
CA MET A 362 7.52 -13.49 12.27
C MET A 362 8.76 -12.64 11.94
N TYR A 363 8.67 -11.31 12.09
CA TYR A 363 9.80 -10.40 11.93
C TYR A 363 10.94 -10.74 12.89
N TRP A 364 10.62 -10.92 14.17
CA TRP A 364 11.60 -11.24 15.20
C TRP A 364 12.32 -12.56 14.91
N LYS A 365 11.57 -13.59 14.49
CA LYS A 365 12.16 -14.87 14.05
C LYS A 365 13.17 -14.68 12.92
N VAL A 366 12.84 -13.90 11.89
CA VAL A 366 13.77 -13.61 10.79
C VAL A 366 15.02 -12.87 11.29
N LEU A 367 14.86 -11.92 12.21
CA LEU A 367 16.00 -11.20 12.79
C LEU A 367 16.92 -12.14 13.59
N CYS A 368 16.35 -13.07 14.36
CA CYS A 368 17.14 -14.10 15.05
C CYS A 368 17.90 -14.99 14.07
N ASP A 369 17.22 -15.54 13.08
CA ASP A 369 17.82 -16.40 12.05
C ASP A 369 18.91 -15.70 11.20
N CYS A 370 18.99 -14.36 11.25
CA CYS A 370 19.97 -13.56 10.52
C CYS A 370 21.01 -12.90 11.42
N ALA A 371 20.91 -13.04 12.75
CA ALA A 371 21.89 -12.53 13.71
C ALA A 371 23.01 -13.55 13.96
N ASP A 372 22.69 -14.84 13.84
CA ASP A 372 23.64 -15.95 13.77
C ASP A 372 24.41 -15.96 12.43
#